data_AF-A0AAU4XUS1-F1
#
_entry.id   AF-A0AAU4XUS1-F1
#
_cell.length_a   1.000
_cell.length_b   1.000
_cell.length_c   1.000
_cell.angle_alpha   90.00
_cell.angle_beta   90.00
_cell.angle_gamma   90.00
#
_symmetry.space_group_name_H-M   'P 1'
#
loop_
_entity.id
_entity.type
_entity.pdbx_description
1 polymer ?
#
loop_
_entity_poly.entity_id
_entity_poly.type
_entity_poly.pdbx_seq_one_letter_code
_entity_poly.pdbx_strand_id
1 'polypeptide(L)'
;MIGTKVRALADRGTVRDLIDILPPVTAPPPTSNHWAAVAPAEFSLEDLRDRLIGADWYEDEDYTAYGLTSRQIEELKAWALEWAEDLGARIHDEDA
;
A
#
# COMPACT_ATOMS: atom_id res chain seq x y z
N MET A 1 0.32 7.14 -13.85
CA MET A 1 -0.04 8.15 -12.83
C MET A 1 -0.18 7.45 -11.47
N ILE A 2 0.88 6.79 -11.00
CA ILE A 2 0.85 5.91 -9.82
C ILE A 2 1.06 6.71 -8.53
N GLY A 3 1.87 7.78 -8.56
CA GLY A 3 2.14 8.63 -7.40
C GLY A 3 0.90 9.30 -6.78
N THR A 4 -0.08 9.69 -7.59
CA THR A 4 -1.34 10.28 -7.09
C THR A 4 -2.19 9.27 -6.32
N LYS A 5 -2.17 7.99 -6.71
CA LYS A 5 -2.94 6.93 -6.05
C LYS A 5 -2.32 6.49 -4.73
N VAL A 6 -0.98 6.35 -4.70
CA VAL A 6 -0.24 6.06 -3.46
C VAL A 6 -0.42 7.20 -2.45
N ARG A 7 -0.46 8.46 -2.91
CA ARG A 7 -0.81 9.58 -2.04
C ARG A 7 -2.23 9.49 -1.49
N ALA A 8 -3.20 9.16 -2.34
CA ALA A 8 -4.58 8.97 -1.90
C ALA A 8 -4.69 7.84 -0.86
N LEU A 9 -3.91 6.76 -1.00
CA LEU A 9 -3.82 5.72 0.01
C LEU A 9 -3.26 6.26 1.34
N ALA A 10 -2.13 6.96 1.31
CA ALA A 10 -1.53 7.54 2.52
C ALA A 10 -2.51 8.52 3.22
N ASP A 11 -3.21 9.35 2.45
CA ASP A 11 -4.15 10.33 3.00
C ASP A 11 -5.44 9.67 3.53
N ARG A 12 -6.10 8.83 2.73
CA ARG A 12 -7.48 8.34 2.98
C ARG A 12 -7.57 6.88 3.41
N GLY A 13 -6.65 6.04 2.95
CA GLY A 13 -6.53 4.67 3.45
C GLY A 13 -7.67 3.75 3.05
N THR A 14 -8.48 4.10 2.05
CA THR A 14 -9.70 3.36 1.75
C THR A 14 -9.40 2.05 1.04
N VAL A 15 -10.31 1.08 1.16
CA VAL A 15 -10.28 -0.18 0.41
C VAL A 15 -10.11 0.05 -1.10
N ARG A 16 -10.76 1.09 -1.64
CA ARG A 16 -10.61 1.45 -3.04
C ARG A 16 -9.20 1.92 -3.38
N ASP A 17 -8.59 2.74 -2.51
CA ASP A 17 -7.23 3.22 -2.74
C ASP A 17 -6.23 2.06 -2.72
N LEU A 18 -6.42 1.07 -1.83
CA LEU A 18 -5.63 -0.18 -1.80
C LEU A 18 -5.76 -0.98 -3.10
N ILE A 19 -6.99 -1.18 -3.59
CA ILE A 19 -7.24 -1.88 -4.85
C ILE A 19 -6.65 -1.11 -6.05
N ASP A 20 -6.74 0.23 -6.02
CA ASP A 20 -6.33 1.09 -7.13
C ASP A 20 -4.80 1.12 -7.35
N ILE A 21 -4.02 0.81 -6.32
CA ILE A 21 -2.55 0.75 -6.37
C ILE A 21 -2.01 -0.67 -6.61
N LEU A 22 -2.85 -1.69 -6.45
CA LEU A 22 -2.45 -3.07 -6.68
C LEU A 22 -1.99 -3.20 -8.14
N PRO A 23 -0.71 -3.53 -8.39
CA PRO A 23 -0.29 -3.83 -9.74
C PRO A 23 -0.94 -5.17 -10.17
N PRO A 24 -1.06 -5.48 -11.46
CA PRO A 24 -1.51 -6.82 -11.86
C PRO A 24 -0.69 -7.87 -11.11
N VAL A 25 -1.34 -8.86 -10.51
CA VAL A 25 -0.83 -9.90 -9.55
C VAL A 25 0.54 -10.51 -9.90
N THR A 26 1.00 -10.38 -11.13
CA THR A 26 2.30 -10.87 -11.61
C THR A 26 3.45 -9.88 -11.49
N ALA A 27 3.21 -8.64 -11.04
CA ALA A 27 4.22 -7.61 -10.97
C ALA A 27 4.79 -7.50 -9.55
N PRO A 28 6.13 -7.41 -9.40
CA PRO A 28 6.74 -7.19 -8.09
C PRO A 28 6.26 -5.84 -7.52
N PRO A 29 6.21 -5.69 -6.17
CA PRO A 29 5.94 -4.40 -5.56
C PRO A 29 6.86 -3.32 -6.16
N PRO A 30 6.35 -2.10 -6.41
CA PRO A 30 7.17 -1.04 -6.98
C PRO A 30 8.40 -0.85 -6.11
N THR A 31 9.60 -0.88 -6.72
CA THR A 31 10.84 -0.70 -5.98
C THR A 31 10.81 0.64 -5.25
N SER A 32 10.94 0.60 -3.92
CA SER A 32 10.71 1.74 -3.03
C SER A 32 11.56 2.99 -3.34
N ASN A 33 12.63 2.83 -4.12
CA ASN A 33 13.53 3.90 -4.50
C ASN A 33 12.95 4.97 -5.44
N HIS A 34 11.85 4.72 -6.13
CA HIS A 34 11.32 5.69 -7.09
C HIS A 34 10.39 6.72 -6.46
N TRP A 35 9.87 6.54 -5.24
CA TRP A 35 8.84 7.42 -4.69
C TRP A 35 9.34 8.36 -3.60
N ALA A 36 10.33 7.98 -2.79
CA ALA A 36 10.85 8.86 -1.72
C ALA A 36 11.41 10.18 -2.28
N ALA A 37 11.98 10.13 -3.49
CA ALA A 37 12.57 11.29 -4.17
C ALA A 37 11.56 12.19 -4.91
N VAL A 38 10.33 11.73 -5.16
CA VAL A 38 9.27 12.48 -5.89
C VAL A 38 8.04 12.75 -5.04
N ALA A 39 8.03 12.25 -3.81
CA ALA A 39 6.96 12.53 -2.87
C ALA A 39 7.06 14.00 -2.39
N PRO A 40 5.96 14.77 -2.44
CA PRO A 40 5.96 16.13 -1.91
C PRO A 40 6.27 16.12 -0.41
N ALA A 41 6.81 17.21 0.13
CA ALA A 41 7.26 17.33 1.53
C ALA A 41 6.21 16.96 2.60
N GLU A 42 4.93 16.92 2.25
CA GLU A 42 3.82 16.51 3.13
C GLU A 42 3.56 14.99 3.12
N PHE A 43 4.36 14.19 2.40
CA PHE A 43 4.17 12.73 2.28
C PHE A 43 4.94 12.00 3.36
N SER A 44 4.20 11.34 4.25
CA SER A 44 4.75 10.51 5.32
C SER A 44 4.79 9.05 4.88
N LEU A 45 5.98 8.47 5.00
CA LEU A 45 6.20 7.04 4.75
C LEU A 45 5.64 6.19 5.88
N GLU A 46 5.60 6.75 7.07
CA GLU A 46 4.95 6.15 8.23
C GLU A 46 3.44 6.05 8.01
N ASP A 47 2.80 7.12 7.52
CA ASP A 47 1.37 7.10 7.20
C ASP A 47 1.07 6.05 6.12
N LEU A 48 1.89 5.97 5.06
CA LEU A 48 1.73 4.93 4.04
C LEU A 48 1.87 3.52 4.63
N ARG A 49 2.91 3.28 5.45
CA ARG A 49 3.15 1.99 6.11
C ARG A 49 1.96 1.60 6.97
N ASP A 50 1.46 2.51 7.79
CA ASP A 50 0.36 2.24 8.71
C ASP A 50 -0.94 1.95 7.95
N ARG A 51 -1.17 2.61 6.78
CA ARG A 51 -2.31 2.31 5.91
C ARG A 51 -2.19 0.97 5.20
N LEU A 52 -0.99 0.52 4.86
CA LEU A 52 -0.75 -0.81 4.29
C LEU A 52 -0.96 -1.91 5.34
N ILE A 53 -0.51 -1.71 6.58
CA ILE A 53 -0.80 -2.62 7.71
C ILE A 53 -2.32 -2.71 7.95
N GLY A 54 -3.02 -1.56 7.85
CA GLY A 54 -4.46 -1.49 7.99
C GLY A 54 -5.26 -2.26 6.92
N ALA A 55 -4.64 -2.75 5.84
CA ALA A 55 -5.32 -3.56 4.84
C ALA A 55 -5.91 -4.85 5.44
N ASP A 56 -5.25 -5.44 6.45
CA ASP A 56 -5.75 -6.63 7.14
C ASP A 56 -6.95 -6.35 8.05
N TRP A 57 -7.16 -5.10 8.46
CA TRP A 57 -8.23 -4.71 9.39
C TRP A 57 -9.60 -4.57 8.72
N TYR A 58 -9.63 -4.50 7.39
CA TYR A 58 -10.86 -4.51 6.62
C TYR A 58 -11.40 -5.93 6.48
N GLU A 59 -12.71 -6.07 6.62
CA GLU A 59 -13.41 -7.33 6.41
C GLU A 59 -13.33 -7.72 4.93
N ASP A 60 -13.28 -9.02 4.63
CA ASP A 60 -13.20 -9.50 3.25
C ASP A 60 -14.41 -9.04 2.43
N GLU A 61 -15.58 -8.89 3.06
CA GLU A 61 -16.80 -8.33 2.49
C GLU A 61 -16.58 -6.94 1.88
N ASP A 62 -15.79 -6.08 2.51
CA ASP A 62 -15.50 -4.73 2.01
C ASP A 62 -14.76 -4.78 0.67
N TYR A 63 -13.90 -5.78 0.45
CA TYR A 63 -13.20 -6.01 -0.82
C TYR A 63 -14.08 -6.70 -1.85
N THR A 64 -14.89 -7.68 -1.45
CA THR A 64 -15.82 -8.36 -2.36
C THR A 64 -16.88 -7.41 -2.93
N ALA A 65 -17.25 -6.35 -2.19
CA ALA A 65 -18.12 -5.28 -2.69
C ALA A 65 -17.55 -4.56 -3.93
N TYR A 66 -16.23 -4.61 -4.13
CA TYR A 66 -15.52 -4.12 -5.32
C TYR A 66 -15.22 -5.21 -6.36
N GLY A 67 -15.69 -6.45 -6.14
CA GLY A 67 -15.59 -7.56 -7.09
C GLY A 67 -14.32 -8.41 -6.95
N LEU A 68 -13.57 -8.30 -5.85
CA LEU A 68 -12.42 -9.17 -5.61
C LEU A 68 -12.88 -10.57 -5.18
N THR A 69 -12.18 -11.59 -5.65
CA THR A 69 -12.30 -12.97 -5.15
C THR A 69 -11.48 -13.16 -3.87
N SER A 70 -11.82 -14.13 -3.03
CA SER A 70 -11.07 -14.42 -1.79
C SER A 70 -9.56 -14.59 -2.03
N ARG A 71 -9.17 -15.26 -3.12
CA ARG A 71 -7.76 -15.39 -3.51
C ARG A 71 -7.10 -14.03 -3.80
N GLN A 72 -7.81 -13.12 -4.48
CA GLN A 72 -7.29 -11.78 -4.76
C GLN A 72 -7.20 -10.92 -3.49
N ILE A 73 -8.08 -11.15 -2.51
CA ILE A 73 -8.03 -10.48 -1.20
C ILE A 73 -6.81 -10.95 -0.42
N GLU A 74 -6.58 -12.27 -0.35
CA GLU A 74 -5.37 -12.84 0.27
C GLU A 74 -4.10 -12.31 -0.39
N GLU A 75 -4.04 -12.28 -1.72
CA GLU A 75 -2.91 -11.73 -2.48
C GLU A 75 -2.70 -10.24 -2.21
N LEU A 76 -3.78 -9.46 -2.10
CA LEU A 76 -3.70 -8.03 -1.78
C LEU A 76 -3.19 -7.80 -0.36
N LYS A 77 -3.71 -8.54 0.63
CA LYS A 77 -3.30 -8.42 2.03
C LYS A 77 -1.84 -8.84 2.21
N ALA A 78 -1.41 -9.93 1.58
CA ALA A 78 -0.02 -10.38 1.59
C ALA A 78 0.91 -9.34 0.96
N TRP A 79 0.55 -8.83 -0.23
CA TRP A 79 1.32 -7.79 -0.92
C TRP A 79 1.44 -6.50 -0.10
N ALA A 80 0.35 -6.07 0.54
CA ALA A 80 0.35 -4.88 1.40
C ALA A 80 1.27 -5.05 2.61
N LEU A 81 1.25 -6.24 3.23
CA LEU A 81 2.12 -6.57 4.37
C LEU A 81 3.60 -6.59 3.97
N GLU A 82 3.97 -7.28 2.89
CA GLU A 82 5.35 -7.34 2.40
C GLU A 82 5.91 -5.92 2.12
N TRP A 83 5.08 -5.04 1.57
CA TRP A 83 5.49 -3.67 1.33
C TRP A 83 5.60 -2.85 2.61
N ALA A 84 4.68 -3.01 3.57
CA ALA A 84 4.77 -2.35 4.87
C ALA A 84 6.05 -2.74 5.63
N GLU A 85 6.47 -4.01 5.54
CA GLU A 85 7.72 -4.49 6.14
C GLU A 85 8.96 -3.86 5.47
N ASP A 86 8.99 -3.78 4.14
CA ASP A 86 10.06 -3.06 3.40
C ASP A 86 10.12 -1.58 3.80
N LEU A 87 8.97 -0.91 3.91
CA LEU A 87 8.90 0.48 4.39
C LEU A 87 9.41 0.61 5.83
N GLY A 88 9.01 -0.29 6.73
CA GLY A 88 9.44 -0.30 8.12
C GLY A 88 10.96 -0.44 8.27
N ALA A 89 11.57 -1.35 7.50
CA ALA A 89 13.03 -1.53 7.50
C ALA A 89 13.76 -0.27 7.01
N ARG A 90 13.21 0.43 6.01
CA ARG A 90 13.80 1.65 5.44
C ARG A 90 13.67 2.87 6.35
N ILE A 91 12.50 3.07 6.95
CA ILE A 91 12.29 4.15 7.93
C ILE A 91 13.31 4.01 9.06
N HIS A 92 13.51 2.78 9.55
CA HIS A 92 14.51 2.50 10.58
C HIS A 92 15.95 2.79 10.13
N ASP A 93 16.30 2.56 8.86
CA ASP A 93 17.63 2.83 8.29
C ASP A 93 17.87 4.33 8.05
N GLU A 94 16.83 5.12 7.74
CA GLU A 94 16.93 6.59 7.61
C GLU A 94 16.98 7.33 8.97
N ASP A 95 16.43 6.73 10.03
CA ASP A 95 16.46 7.26 11.40
C ASP A 95 17.72 6.88 12.20
N ALA A 96 18.61 6.03 11.65
CA ALA A 96 19.81 5.48 12.31
C ALA A 96 21.10 6.28 12.02
#